data_AF-A0A1I2YLP7-F1
#
_entry.id   AF-A0A1I2YLP7-F1
#
_cell.length_a   1.000
_cell.length_b   1.000
_cell.length_c   1.000
_cell.angle_alpha   90.00
_cell.angle_beta   90.00
_cell.angle_gamma   90.00
#
_symmetry.space_group_name_H-M   'P 1'
#
loop_
_entity.id
_entity.type
_entity.pdbx_description
1 polymer ?
#
loop_
_entity_poly.entity_id
_entity_poly.type
_entity_poly.pdbx_seq_one_letter_code
_entity_poly.pdbx_strand_id
1 'polypeptide(L)'
;MKTIYRIFPSIGIARLGNSNTTYFLGPESPGIVPQGPYRDESSPGKIKPQAARFRVYEFRRDEFGEETVTRELIPNAKIRIKWSVHLVNRKAAAGQFPPSGPSAPPRNEGYDRAGLVIDAGVQSRSGKNKAALTLSGDINFIRDGNVEASERVQLGRILTDEKGRLIVVGGSGKSGSPISRGLDNFANNDGWYDGVADGPVSALIEVGDEEPVLAEGSAWVVIAPPSYAPGIENVTTWYDQALNVNAGTFSPHLMKNVPSFTHDIYPILKRTVLISWVVEQSNRHHGVSGNFLNPGRLRRLADKSAGSKASRQGVFNKLMKPNTSVRPNTPPLRFDQNNMPYVYSGLDPDNPSQGEFAALTNYQYAMMEKWSQGEFHADWVEEPTPVPLDDLPLDQQPHALTRAALEGCIGAPFFPGIEVTYVVAQAATYESPFRIKQTLPPGFLTERMALPWQADFSACGELWWPAQRPVDVITTDGIQSFSRGIRGGDEGYHDMVRWWTELGFVIKKGEKFVEDERNPIRGLS
;
A
#
# COMPACT_ATOMS: atom_id res chain seq x y z
N MET A 1 -15.87 -30.33 14.82
CA MET A 1 -15.51 -28.90 14.71
C MET A 1 -14.14 -28.67 15.34
N LYS A 2 -13.21 -28.08 14.59
CA LYS A 2 -11.84 -27.76 15.01
C LYS A 2 -11.74 -26.28 15.39
N THR A 3 -11.08 -25.96 16.50
CA THR A 3 -10.70 -24.58 16.82
C THR A 3 -9.45 -24.20 16.05
N ILE A 4 -9.46 -23.03 15.41
CA ILE A 4 -8.28 -22.45 14.74
C ILE A 4 -8.14 -20.99 15.14
N TYR A 5 -6.92 -20.48 15.06
CA TYR A 5 -6.61 -19.08 15.36
C TYR A 5 -5.98 -18.42 14.13
N ARG A 6 -6.34 -17.18 13.83
CA ARG A 6 -5.76 -16.44 12.71
C ARG A 6 -5.52 -14.98 13.06
N ILE A 7 -4.45 -14.43 12.49
CA ILE A 7 -4.05 -13.03 12.69
C ILE A 7 -4.73 -12.16 11.63
N PHE A 8 -5.22 -10.99 12.07
CA PHE A 8 -5.79 -9.95 11.22
C PHE A 8 -5.30 -8.53 11.61
N PRO A 9 -5.07 -7.62 10.65
CA PRO A 9 -5.18 -7.82 9.21
C PRO A 9 -4.20 -8.92 8.74
N SER A 10 -4.57 -9.69 7.71
CA SER A 10 -3.68 -10.73 7.19
C SER A 10 -2.45 -10.12 6.50
N ILE A 11 -2.57 -8.87 6.05
CA ILE A 11 -1.49 -8.03 5.53
C ILE A 11 -1.64 -6.65 6.18
N GLY A 12 -0.71 -6.28 7.06
CA GLY A 12 -0.70 -4.97 7.71
C GLY A 12 0.22 -3.98 7.02
N ILE A 13 -0.18 -2.70 7.01
CA ILE A 13 0.59 -1.62 6.40
C ILE A 13 0.97 -0.59 7.48
N ALA A 14 2.26 -0.56 7.81
CA ALA A 14 2.87 0.50 8.58
C ALA A 14 3.63 1.44 7.64
N ARG A 15 3.84 2.69 8.05
CA ARG A 15 4.52 3.70 7.22
C ARG A 15 5.60 4.42 7.99
N LEU A 16 6.68 4.77 7.29
CA LEU A 16 7.83 5.49 7.83
C LEU A 16 7.43 6.87 8.38
N GLY A 17 8.18 7.33 9.38
CA GLY A 17 8.04 8.66 9.95
C GLY A 17 9.20 8.99 10.88
N ASN A 18 9.70 10.22 10.86
CA ASN A 18 10.89 10.62 11.61
C ASN A 18 10.61 10.97 13.09
N SER A 19 9.36 10.89 13.57
CA SER A 19 9.02 11.00 14.99
C SER A 19 9.33 9.71 15.76
N ASN A 20 10.17 9.83 16.77
CA ASN A 20 10.53 8.71 17.65
C ASN A 20 9.64 8.62 18.91
N THR A 21 8.83 9.64 19.18
CA THR A 21 8.06 9.76 20.43
C THR A 21 6.59 9.37 20.25
N THR A 22 6.02 9.60 19.07
CA THR A 22 4.61 9.36 18.80
C THR A 22 4.41 8.57 17.51
N TYR A 23 3.22 8.02 17.32
CA TYR A 23 2.75 7.35 16.10
C TYR A 23 1.23 7.47 16.02
N PHE A 24 0.62 7.14 14.89
CA PHE A 24 -0.83 6.95 14.78
C PHE A 24 -1.16 5.58 14.21
N LEU A 25 -2.36 5.07 14.49
CA LEU A 25 -2.81 3.79 13.91
C LEU A 25 -3.30 4.01 12.48
N GLY A 26 -2.94 3.11 11.59
CA GLY A 26 -3.54 3.03 10.26
C GLY A 26 -5.04 2.70 10.31
N PRO A 27 -5.73 2.71 9.16
CA PRO A 27 -7.15 2.43 9.08
C PRO A 27 -7.46 1.00 9.52
N GLU A 28 -8.51 0.84 10.33
CA GLU A 28 -8.95 -0.45 10.85
C GLU A 28 -10.34 -0.87 10.35
N SER A 29 -10.98 -0.03 9.53
CA SER A 29 -12.23 -0.34 8.84
C SER A 29 -12.25 0.34 7.46
N PRO A 30 -12.87 -0.28 6.43
CA PRO A 30 -12.91 0.26 5.07
C PRO A 30 -13.49 1.68 5.03
N GLY A 31 -12.88 2.55 4.23
CA GLY A 31 -13.29 3.94 4.06
C GLY A 31 -13.02 4.87 5.25
N ILE A 32 -12.52 4.38 6.38
CA ILE A 32 -12.07 5.24 7.49
C ILE A 32 -10.67 5.75 7.20
N VAL A 33 -10.50 7.07 7.19
CA VAL A 33 -9.20 7.73 7.03
C VAL A 33 -8.62 8.02 8.42
N PRO A 34 -7.34 7.71 8.70
CA PRO A 34 -6.69 8.12 9.93
C PRO A 34 -6.80 9.64 10.12
N GLN A 35 -7.17 10.09 11.31
CA GLN A 35 -7.29 11.52 11.58
C GLN A 35 -5.91 12.13 11.85
N GLY A 36 -5.70 13.34 11.35
CA GLY A 36 -4.54 14.17 11.71
C GLY A 36 -4.59 14.67 13.16
N PRO A 37 -3.57 15.41 13.62
CA PRO A 37 -2.39 15.81 12.84
C PRO A 37 -1.51 14.61 12.46
N TYR A 38 -0.76 14.69 11.38
CA TYR A 38 0.20 13.66 10.96
C TYR A 38 1.62 13.92 11.47
N ARG A 39 1.87 15.11 12.01
CA ARG A 39 3.10 15.47 12.72
C ARG A 39 2.93 15.45 14.23
N ASP A 40 4.06 15.36 14.91
CA ASP A 40 4.14 15.56 16.36
C ASP A 40 4.22 17.05 16.72
N GLU A 41 4.11 17.34 18.01
CA GLU A 41 4.08 18.70 18.55
C GLU A 41 5.47 19.37 18.64
N SER A 42 6.52 18.73 18.12
CA SER A 42 7.84 19.37 18.06
C SER A 42 7.86 20.53 17.05
N SER A 43 8.95 21.31 17.03
CA SER A 43 9.13 22.40 16.07
C SER A 43 10.42 22.20 15.28
N PRO A 44 10.39 22.09 13.93
CA PRO A 44 9.21 22.09 13.04
C PRO A 44 8.63 20.67 12.87
N GLY A 45 7.61 20.30 13.65
CA GLY A 45 6.93 18.99 13.75
C GLY A 45 7.43 17.81 12.89
N LYS A 46 7.77 16.69 13.53
CA LYS A 46 8.23 15.48 12.83
C LYS A 46 7.05 14.63 12.38
N ILE A 47 7.14 13.99 11.22
CA ILE A 47 6.14 13.05 10.71
C ILE A 47 6.01 11.87 11.68
N LYS A 48 4.80 11.63 12.17
CA LYS A 48 4.47 10.46 12.96
C LYS A 48 4.45 9.22 12.05
N PRO A 49 5.16 8.14 12.37
CA PRO A 49 5.01 6.89 11.64
C PRO A 49 3.57 6.36 11.79
N GLN A 50 3.05 5.76 10.72
CA GLN A 50 1.79 4.99 10.77
C GLN A 50 2.10 3.59 11.29
N ALA A 51 1.26 3.09 12.19
CA ALA A 51 1.39 1.75 12.76
C ALA A 51 0.25 0.83 12.32
N ALA A 52 0.58 -0.46 12.13
CA ALA A 52 -0.39 -1.53 11.91
C ALA A 52 -0.67 -2.27 13.22
N ARG A 53 -1.94 -2.43 13.58
CA ARG A 53 -2.36 -3.17 14.77
C ARG A 53 -2.94 -4.53 14.40
N PHE A 54 -2.36 -5.59 14.96
CA PHE A 54 -2.72 -6.98 14.71
C PHE A 54 -3.48 -7.58 15.89
N ARG A 55 -4.50 -8.37 15.56
CA ARG A 55 -5.39 -9.09 16.46
C ARG A 55 -5.37 -10.57 16.11
N VAL A 56 -5.67 -11.43 17.09
CA VAL A 56 -5.93 -12.85 16.84
C VAL A 56 -7.43 -13.08 16.97
N TYR A 57 -8.03 -13.75 15.99
CA TYR A 57 -9.41 -14.21 16.04
C TYR A 57 -9.46 -15.73 16.15
N GLU A 58 -10.37 -16.23 16.97
CA GLU A 58 -10.71 -17.64 17.09
C GLU A 58 -11.83 -17.98 16.10
N PHE A 59 -11.68 -19.09 15.39
CA PHE A 59 -12.70 -19.63 14.51
C PHE A 59 -13.02 -21.07 14.89
N ARG A 60 -14.25 -21.48 14.60
CA ARG A 60 -14.65 -22.89 14.55
C ARG A 60 -14.77 -23.30 13.08
N ARG A 61 -14.03 -24.32 12.69
CA ARG A 61 -14.13 -24.97 11.39
C ARG A 61 -14.92 -26.27 11.54
N ASP A 62 -15.97 -26.45 10.74
CA ASP A 62 -16.71 -27.71 10.72
C ASP A 62 -16.01 -28.78 9.87
N GLU A 63 -16.67 -29.93 9.66
CA GLU A 63 -16.13 -31.03 8.85
C GLU A 63 -16.18 -30.77 7.33
N PHE A 64 -16.97 -29.79 6.89
CA PHE A 64 -17.09 -29.35 5.50
C PHE A 64 -16.15 -28.19 5.16
N GLY A 65 -15.49 -27.62 6.17
CA GLY A 65 -14.54 -26.52 6.02
C GLY A 65 -15.15 -25.14 6.21
N GLU A 66 -16.44 -25.05 6.54
CA GLU A 66 -17.10 -23.78 6.86
C GLU A 66 -16.55 -23.23 8.18
N GLU A 67 -16.28 -21.94 8.19
CA GLU A 67 -15.60 -21.27 9.30
C GLU A 67 -16.49 -20.18 9.89
N THR A 68 -16.63 -20.19 11.21
CA THR A 68 -17.34 -19.15 11.95
C THR A 68 -16.40 -18.48 12.94
N VAL A 69 -16.28 -17.15 12.89
CA VAL A 69 -15.56 -16.36 13.88
C VAL A 69 -16.32 -16.46 15.22
N THR A 70 -15.65 -16.88 16.28
CA THR A 70 -16.27 -16.98 17.61
C THR A 70 -15.96 -15.79 18.50
N ARG A 71 -14.76 -15.22 18.40
CA ARG A 71 -14.31 -14.05 19.17
C ARG A 71 -12.96 -13.52 18.71
N GLU A 72 -12.66 -12.28 19.07
CA GLU A 72 -11.27 -11.82 19.21
C GLU A 72 -10.65 -12.44 20.48
N LEU A 73 -9.42 -12.93 20.36
CA LEU A 73 -8.68 -13.53 21.46
C LEU A 73 -7.87 -12.46 22.21
N ILE A 74 -8.22 -12.22 23.48
CA ILE A 74 -7.55 -11.23 24.35
C ILE A 74 -6.80 -11.95 25.48
N PRO A 75 -5.50 -11.68 25.69
CA PRO A 75 -4.73 -12.24 26.79
C PRO A 75 -5.37 -12.02 28.17
N ASN A 76 -5.38 -13.08 28.98
CA ASN A 76 -5.86 -13.10 30.36
C ASN A 76 -5.15 -14.23 31.14
N ALA A 77 -5.62 -14.56 32.36
CA ALA A 77 -5.01 -15.59 33.20
C ALA A 77 -4.88 -16.97 32.53
N LYS A 78 -5.76 -17.31 31.57
CA LYS A 78 -5.75 -18.57 30.83
C LYS A 78 -5.28 -18.42 29.38
N ILE A 79 -5.06 -17.21 28.88
CA ILE A 79 -4.76 -16.98 27.46
C ILE A 79 -3.46 -16.20 27.37
N ARG A 80 -2.45 -16.79 26.73
CA ARG A 80 -1.21 -16.10 26.37
C ARG A 80 -1.09 -16.03 24.86
N ILE A 81 -0.68 -14.86 24.37
CA ILE A 81 -0.34 -14.63 22.97
C ILE A 81 1.09 -14.11 22.94
N LYS A 82 1.97 -14.88 22.30
CA LYS A 82 3.34 -14.47 22.00
C LYS A 82 3.44 -14.13 20.53
N TRP A 83 3.61 -12.85 20.24
CA TRP A 83 3.82 -12.33 18.91
C TRP A 83 5.28 -12.44 18.50
N SER A 84 5.53 -12.71 17.23
CA SER A 84 6.84 -12.66 16.60
C SER A 84 6.77 -11.93 15.27
N VAL A 85 7.76 -11.07 15.01
CA VAL A 85 7.87 -10.25 13.79
C VAL A 85 9.29 -10.37 13.26
N HIS A 86 9.44 -10.57 11.94
CA HIS A 86 10.74 -10.65 11.27
C HIS A 86 10.77 -9.67 10.10
N LEU A 87 11.28 -8.46 10.32
CA LEU A 87 11.42 -7.46 9.25
C LEU A 87 12.77 -7.59 8.55
N VAL A 88 12.75 -7.59 7.23
CA VAL A 88 13.96 -7.62 6.40
C VAL A 88 13.84 -6.64 5.24
N ASN A 89 14.94 -5.95 4.91
CA ASN A 89 15.10 -5.21 3.67
C ASN A 89 16.16 -5.90 2.81
N ARG A 90 15.78 -6.29 1.59
CA ARG A 90 16.64 -7.00 0.63
C ARG A 90 16.99 -6.18 -0.59
N LYS A 91 16.62 -4.90 -0.66
CA LYS A 91 16.72 -4.08 -1.88
C LYS A 91 18.14 -3.96 -2.41
N ALA A 92 19.12 -3.76 -1.54
CA ALA A 92 20.52 -3.65 -1.95
C ALA A 92 21.06 -4.99 -2.48
N ALA A 93 20.50 -6.10 -1.97
CA ALA A 93 20.77 -7.46 -2.41
C ALA A 93 19.84 -7.97 -3.53
N ALA A 94 18.98 -7.12 -4.09
CA ALA A 94 18.06 -7.49 -5.16
C ALA A 94 18.64 -7.28 -6.56
N GLY A 95 17.88 -7.68 -7.58
CA GLY A 95 18.13 -7.30 -8.98
C GLY A 95 17.77 -5.84 -9.24
N GLN A 96 18.29 -5.29 -10.34
CA GLN A 96 17.95 -3.96 -10.82
C GLN A 96 16.46 -3.86 -11.22
N PHE A 97 15.98 -2.64 -11.47
CA PHE A 97 14.62 -2.34 -11.92
C PHE A 97 14.60 -1.08 -12.83
N PRO A 98 14.06 -1.12 -14.06
CA PRO A 98 13.90 -2.28 -14.94
C PRO A 98 15.26 -2.70 -15.56
N PRO A 99 15.42 -3.95 -16.07
CA PRO A 99 14.42 -5.02 -16.09
C PRO A 99 14.14 -5.53 -14.67
N SER A 100 12.96 -6.09 -14.41
CA SER A 100 12.65 -6.72 -13.12
C SER A 100 12.49 -8.23 -13.26
N GLY A 101 12.56 -8.95 -12.14
CA GLY A 101 12.43 -10.40 -12.09
C GLY A 101 13.76 -11.17 -12.00
N PRO A 102 13.72 -12.51 -12.07
CA PRO A 102 14.86 -13.38 -11.75
C PRO A 102 16.09 -13.20 -12.65
N SER A 103 15.91 -12.65 -13.86
CA SER A 103 16.99 -12.42 -14.82
C SER A 103 17.60 -11.02 -14.76
N ALA A 104 17.14 -10.16 -13.84
CA ALA A 104 17.69 -8.82 -13.71
C ALA A 104 19.14 -8.88 -13.17
N PRO A 105 20.07 -8.07 -13.71
CA PRO A 105 21.41 -7.98 -13.15
C PRO A 105 21.34 -7.52 -11.68
N PRO A 106 22.26 -7.94 -10.81
CA PRO A 106 22.22 -7.55 -9.41
C PRO A 106 22.50 -6.05 -9.25
N ARG A 107 21.81 -5.40 -8.31
CA ARG A 107 22.33 -4.17 -7.69
C ARG A 107 23.59 -4.52 -6.89
N ASN A 108 24.51 -3.58 -6.72
CA ASN A 108 25.74 -3.76 -5.95
C ASN A 108 26.56 -4.97 -6.43
N GLU A 109 26.84 -5.02 -7.74
CA GLU A 109 27.65 -6.08 -8.31
C GLU A 109 29.06 -6.13 -7.67
N GLY A 110 29.55 -7.35 -7.43
CA GLY A 110 30.85 -7.59 -6.77
C GLY A 110 30.85 -7.46 -5.24
N TYR A 111 29.71 -7.14 -4.61
CA TYR A 111 29.58 -7.18 -3.14
C TYR A 111 28.95 -8.49 -2.65
N ASP A 112 29.31 -8.89 -1.43
CA ASP A 112 28.69 -10.02 -0.74
C ASP A 112 27.18 -9.83 -0.58
N ARG A 113 26.39 -10.80 -1.02
CA ARG A 113 24.91 -10.67 -1.04
C ARG A 113 24.31 -10.71 0.36
N ALA A 114 24.90 -11.48 1.28
CA ALA A 114 24.38 -11.60 2.64
C ALA A 114 24.61 -10.29 3.41
N GLY A 115 25.77 -9.65 3.23
CA GLY A 115 26.09 -8.34 3.81
C GLY A 115 25.15 -7.23 3.37
N LEU A 116 24.56 -7.32 2.17
CA LEU A 116 23.64 -6.31 1.63
C LEU A 116 22.18 -6.44 2.14
N VAL A 117 21.86 -7.48 2.92
CA VAL A 117 20.52 -7.67 3.48
C VAL A 117 20.45 -7.09 4.89
N ILE A 118 19.55 -6.15 5.13
CA ILE A 118 19.28 -5.63 6.47
C ILE A 118 18.24 -6.55 7.11
N ASP A 119 18.69 -7.42 8.01
CA ASP A 119 17.83 -8.36 8.73
C ASP A 119 17.72 -7.97 10.22
N ALA A 120 16.50 -7.70 10.71
CA ALA A 120 16.26 -7.38 12.13
C ALA A 120 16.18 -8.62 13.05
N GLY A 121 16.26 -9.82 12.47
CA GLY A 121 15.96 -11.08 13.10
C GLY A 121 14.49 -11.21 13.52
N VAL A 122 14.14 -12.38 14.05
CA VAL A 122 12.83 -12.60 14.67
C VAL A 122 12.82 -11.97 16.05
N GLN A 123 11.97 -10.97 16.25
CA GLN A 123 11.77 -10.32 17.54
C GLN A 123 10.39 -10.65 18.09
N SER A 124 10.29 -10.82 19.42
CA SER A 124 9.04 -11.27 20.06
C SER A 124 8.56 -10.36 21.18
N ARG A 125 7.23 -10.30 21.33
CA ARG A 125 6.53 -9.56 22.40
C ARG A 125 5.30 -10.31 22.89
N SER A 126 5.01 -10.22 24.19
CA SER A 126 3.88 -10.90 24.81
C SER A 126 3.38 -10.13 26.04
N GLY A 127 2.07 -10.19 26.28
CA GLY A 127 1.40 -9.50 27.39
C GLY A 127 0.83 -8.14 26.99
N LYS A 128 0.22 -7.44 27.95
CA LYS A 128 -0.41 -6.13 27.77
C LYS A 128 0.60 -5.01 28.04
N ASN A 129 0.44 -3.87 27.38
CA ASN A 129 1.20 -2.64 27.61
C ASN A 129 2.73 -2.82 27.61
N LYS A 130 3.26 -3.74 26.79
CA LYS A 130 4.71 -3.87 26.62
C LYS A 130 5.25 -2.70 25.81
N ALA A 131 6.28 -2.05 26.35
CA ALA A 131 7.00 -0.98 25.71
C ALA A 131 7.64 -1.41 24.37
N ALA A 132 7.91 -0.41 23.54
CA ALA A 132 8.49 -0.58 22.22
C ALA A 132 9.83 -1.34 22.25
N LEU A 133 9.99 -2.27 21.32
CA LEU A 133 11.24 -2.91 20.94
C LEU A 133 11.64 -2.45 19.56
N THR A 134 12.85 -1.97 19.40
CA THR A 134 13.38 -1.60 18.08
C THR A 134 13.74 -2.84 17.26
N LEU A 135 13.38 -2.82 15.98
CA LEU A 135 13.75 -3.80 14.96
C LEU A 135 14.86 -3.18 14.09
N SER A 136 16.08 -3.68 14.19
CA SER A 136 17.24 -3.13 13.48
C SER A 136 18.13 -4.23 12.92
N GLY A 137 18.66 -4.01 11.71
CA GLY A 137 19.66 -4.85 11.04
C GLY A 137 20.90 -4.04 10.67
N ASP A 138 21.97 -4.73 10.28
CA ASP A 138 23.19 -4.10 9.75
C ASP A 138 23.25 -4.32 8.24
N ILE A 139 23.63 -3.30 7.50
CA ILE A 139 24.10 -3.45 6.11
C ILE A 139 25.63 -3.35 6.10
N ASN A 140 26.27 -4.24 5.35
CA ASN A 140 27.71 -4.34 5.23
C ASN A 140 28.09 -4.44 3.74
N PHE A 141 28.79 -3.43 3.23
CA PHE A 141 29.33 -3.43 1.87
C PHE A 141 30.67 -4.15 1.88
N ILE A 142 30.64 -5.47 1.67
CA ILE A 142 31.81 -6.34 1.72
C ILE A 142 32.23 -6.73 0.30
N ARG A 143 33.49 -6.48 -0.06
CA ARG A 143 34.09 -6.87 -1.35
C ARG A 143 35.44 -7.55 -1.10
N ASP A 144 35.65 -8.70 -1.74
CA ASP A 144 36.88 -9.50 -1.61
C ASP A 144 37.27 -9.78 -0.15
N GLY A 145 36.28 -10.00 0.71
CA GLY A 145 36.45 -10.24 2.15
C GLY A 145 36.71 -8.99 3.00
N ASN A 146 36.83 -7.81 2.39
CA ASN A 146 37.03 -6.54 3.10
C ASN A 146 35.72 -5.79 3.27
N VAL A 147 35.44 -5.33 4.50
CA VAL A 147 34.29 -4.45 4.78
C VAL A 147 34.67 -3.03 4.38
N GLU A 148 34.10 -2.52 3.28
CA GLU A 148 34.34 -1.14 2.84
C GLU A 148 33.59 -0.13 3.73
N ALA A 149 32.34 -0.44 4.10
CA ALA A 149 31.55 0.32 5.06
C ALA A 149 30.39 -0.51 5.63
N SER A 150 29.90 -0.08 6.80
CA SER A 150 28.73 -0.66 7.47
C SER A 150 27.83 0.41 8.05
N GLU A 151 26.53 0.11 8.16
CA GLU A 151 25.56 0.98 8.83
C GLU A 151 24.49 0.16 9.55
N ARG A 152 24.12 0.59 10.77
CA ARG A 152 23.01 0.05 11.55
C ARG A 152 21.72 0.75 11.17
N VAL A 153 20.74 0.01 10.65
CA VAL A 153 19.47 0.56 10.14
C VAL A 153 18.29 0.11 11.00
N GLN A 154 17.43 1.06 11.37
CA GLN A 154 16.16 0.76 12.04
C GLN A 154 15.05 0.57 11.02
N LEU A 155 14.51 -0.65 10.94
CA LEU A 155 13.39 -1.00 10.07
C LEU A 155 12.03 -0.69 10.70
N GLY A 156 11.95 -0.70 12.03
CA GLY A 156 10.71 -0.39 12.74
C GLY A 156 10.80 -0.61 14.24
N ARG A 157 9.64 -0.75 14.88
CA ARG A 157 9.52 -1.15 16.28
C ARG A 157 8.21 -1.87 16.56
N ILE A 158 8.19 -2.72 17.58
CA ILE A 158 7.00 -3.47 18.01
C ILE A 158 6.66 -3.22 19.47
N LEU A 159 5.37 -3.13 19.76
CA LEU A 159 4.83 -2.98 21.12
C LEU A 159 3.49 -3.71 21.23
N THR A 160 2.91 -3.71 22.43
CA THR A 160 1.56 -4.25 22.64
C THR A 160 0.69 -3.23 23.35
N ASP A 161 -0.57 -3.13 22.94
CA ASP A 161 -1.53 -2.22 23.55
C ASP A 161 -2.11 -2.77 24.88
N GLU A 162 -3.08 -2.06 25.45
CA GLU A 162 -3.73 -2.42 26.70
C GLU A 162 -4.52 -3.74 26.63
N LYS A 163 -4.89 -4.16 25.41
CA LYS A 163 -5.51 -5.44 25.13
C LYS A 163 -4.51 -6.52 24.73
N GLY A 164 -3.21 -6.22 24.66
CA GLY A 164 -2.17 -7.17 24.28
C GLY A 164 -2.14 -7.44 22.76
N ARG A 165 -2.79 -6.59 21.97
CA ARG A 165 -2.71 -6.61 20.50
C ARG A 165 -1.33 -6.13 20.08
N LEU A 166 -0.75 -6.75 19.06
CA LEU A 166 0.54 -6.32 18.54
C LEU A 166 0.37 -5.02 17.76
N ILE A 167 1.29 -4.08 17.97
CA ILE A 167 1.42 -2.88 17.14
C ILE A 167 2.81 -2.93 16.50
N VAL A 168 2.85 -2.86 15.17
CA VAL A 168 4.08 -2.69 14.38
C VAL A 168 4.12 -1.26 13.87
N VAL A 169 5.17 -0.52 14.22
CA VAL A 169 5.35 0.89 13.84
C VAL A 169 6.52 1.00 12.87
N GLY A 170 6.35 1.81 11.82
CA GLY A 170 7.42 2.07 10.83
C GLY A 170 8.66 2.74 11.44
N GLY A 171 9.80 2.55 10.77
CA GLY A 171 11.08 3.17 11.13
C GLY A 171 11.16 4.66 10.77
N SER A 172 12.34 5.24 10.99
CA SER A 172 12.60 6.69 10.83
C SER A 172 12.60 7.20 9.39
N GLY A 173 12.66 6.29 8.42
CA GLY A 173 12.75 6.60 6.98
C GLY A 173 14.14 7.08 6.52
N LYS A 174 15.19 6.83 7.31
CA LYS A 174 16.58 7.14 6.93
C LYS A 174 17.00 6.32 5.70
N SER A 175 17.65 6.99 4.76
CA SER A 175 18.33 6.40 3.60
C SER A 175 19.72 7.01 3.49
N GLY A 176 20.68 6.30 2.90
CA GLY A 176 22.03 6.83 2.72
C GLY A 176 22.97 5.88 1.98
N SER A 177 24.18 6.36 1.72
CA SER A 177 25.27 5.55 1.16
C SER A 177 26.49 5.55 2.09
N PRO A 178 26.74 4.46 2.84
CA PRO A 178 27.90 4.34 3.74
C PRO A 178 29.24 4.42 3.00
N ILE A 179 29.26 4.02 1.73
CA ILE A 179 30.42 4.13 0.83
C ILE A 179 30.44 5.44 0.01
N SER A 180 29.63 6.43 0.39
CA SER A 180 29.60 7.78 -0.20
C SER A 180 29.39 7.82 -1.73
N ARG A 181 28.51 6.95 -2.27
CA ARG A 181 28.12 6.98 -3.68
C ARG A 181 27.08 8.08 -3.96
N GLY A 182 27.07 8.57 -5.20
CA GLY A 182 26.06 9.50 -5.70
C GLY A 182 24.68 8.85 -5.85
N LEU A 183 23.66 9.67 -6.10
CA LEU A 183 22.28 9.25 -6.34
C LEU A 183 21.79 9.84 -7.67
N ASP A 184 21.88 9.06 -8.73
CA ASP A 184 21.67 9.48 -10.13
C ASP A 184 20.65 8.61 -10.88
N ASN A 185 20.07 7.60 -10.23
CA ASN A 185 19.05 6.75 -10.81
C ASN A 185 17.78 6.74 -9.96
N PHE A 186 16.60 6.67 -10.59
CA PHE A 186 15.35 6.64 -9.84
C PHE A 186 15.17 5.34 -9.02
N ALA A 187 15.78 4.22 -9.44
CA ALA A 187 15.54 2.91 -8.84
C ALA A 187 16.79 2.15 -8.42
N ASN A 188 17.92 2.29 -9.12
CA ASN A 188 19.11 1.45 -8.92
C ASN A 188 20.34 2.29 -8.59
N ASN A 189 20.60 2.45 -7.29
CA ASN A 189 21.75 3.22 -6.82
C ASN A 189 22.66 2.32 -5.98
N ASP A 190 23.78 1.91 -6.54
CA ASP A 190 24.76 1.08 -5.84
C ASP A 190 25.40 1.86 -4.67
N GLY A 191 25.67 1.16 -3.58
CA GLY A 191 26.17 1.74 -2.35
C GLY A 191 25.10 2.29 -1.42
N TRP A 192 23.81 2.22 -1.77
CA TRP A 192 22.72 2.79 -0.98
C TRP A 192 21.94 1.77 -0.15
N TYR A 193 21.29 2.27 0.91
CA TYR A 193 20.25 1.58 1.67
C TYR A 193 19.06 2.51 1.95
N ASP A 194 17.94 1.93 2.37
CA ASP A 194 16.81 2.64 2.96
C ASP A 194 16.18 1.86 4.12
N GLY A 195 15.19 2.46 4.79
CA GLY A 195 14.52 1.90 5.97
C GLY A 195 13.19 1.20 5.73
N VAL A 196 12.75 0.99 4.47
CA VAL A 196 11.55 0.17 4.22
C VAL A 196 11.87 -1.30 4.48
N ALA A 197 10.85 -2.12 4.71
CA ALA A 197 11.02 -3.55 4.95
C ALA A 197 9.68 -4.26 4.83
N ASP A 198 9.71 -5.58 4.77
CA ASP A 198 8.52 -6.40 4.99
C ASP A 198 8.88 -7.73 5.63
N GLY A 199 7.89 -8.45 6.13
CA GLY A 199 8.07 -9.82 6.59
C GLY A 199 6.90 -10.38 7.41
N PRO A 200 7.04 -11.63 7.88
CA PRO A 200 5.96 -12.34 8.54
C PRO A 200 5.69 -11.82 9.95
N VAL A 201 4.42 -11.91 10.33
CA VAL A 201 3.91 -11.70 11.68
C VAL A 201 3.25 -13.00 12.12
N SER A 202 3.79 -13.66 13.14
CA SER A 202 3.24 -14.90 13.69
C SER A 202 2.82 -14.71 15.14
N ALA A 203 1.94 -15.60 15.61
CA ALA A 203 1.51 -15.64 16.99
C ALA A 203 1.48 -17.10 17.46
N LEU A 204 2.07 -17.35 18.62
CA LEU A 204 1.89 -18.59 19.38
C LEU A 204 0.82 -18.33 20.44
N ILE A 205 -0.25 -19.12 20.39
CA ILE A 205 -1.43 -19.01 21.23
C ILE A 205 -1.41 -20.17 22.24
N GLU A 206 -1.55 -19.84 23.51
CA GLU A 206 -1.65 -20.81 24.61
C GLU A 206 -2.97 -20.57 25.34
N VAL A 207 -3.78 -21.61 25.49
CA VAL A 207 -5.11 -21.54 26.13
C VAL A 207 -5.22 -22.60 27.22
N GLY A 208 -5.25 -22.17 28.48
CA GLY A 208 -5.25 -23.06 29.64
C GLY A 208 -4.00 -23.94 29.66
N ASP A 209 -4.23 -25.24 29.76
CA ASP A 209 -3.19 -26.28 29.74
C ASP A 209 -3.15 -27.02 28.39
N GLU A 210 -3.80 -26.48 27.34
CA GLU A 210 -3.71 -27.03 25.98
C GLU A 210 -2.33 -26.78 25.36
N GLU A 211 -1.94 -27.64 24.42
CA GLU A 211 -0.71 -27.47 23.66
C GLU A 211 -0.70 -26.12 22.92
N PRO A 212 0.44 -25.38 22.94
CA PRO A 212 0.56 -24.13 22.20
C PRO A 212 0.28 -24.30 20.69
N VAL A 213 -0.56 -23.44 20.13
CA VAL A 213 -0.94 -23.47 18.71
C VAL A 213 -0.42 -22.23 18.00
N LEU A 214 0.23 -22.41 16.85
CA LEU A 214 0.56 -21.29 15.96
C LEU A 214 -0.69 -20.83 15.20
N ALA A 215 -0.88 -19.52 15.10
CA ALA A 215 -1.93 -18.95 14.26
C ALA A 215 -1.77 -19.41 12.81
N GLU A 216 -2.83 -19.97 12.23
CA GLU A 216 -2.84 -20.58 10.92
C GLU A 216 -2.55 -19.54 9.82
N GLY A 217 -1.62 -19.87 8.92
CA GLY A 217 -1.24 -19.05 7.78
C GLY A 217 -0.43 -17.79 8.11
N SER A 218 -0.23 -17.45 9.39
CA SER A 218 0.40 -16.20 9.84
C SER A 218 -0.19 -14.94 9.17
N ALA A 219 0.34 -13.77 9.48
CA ALA A 219 0.11 -12.54 8.72
C ALA A 219 1.43 -12.03 8.13
N TRP A 220 1.36 -10.94 7.38
CA TRP A 220 2.53 -10.23 6.87
C TRP A 220 2.43 -8.74 7.21
N VAL A 221 3.54 -8.05 7.33
CA VAL A 221 3.58 -6.60 7.49
C VAL A 221 4.53 -5.96 6.47
N VAL A 222 4.12 -4.83 5.92
CA VAL A 222 4.96 -3.97 5.07
C VAL A 222 5.20 -2.64 5.79
N ILE A 223 6.45 -2.21 5.82
CA ILE A 223 6.87 -0.86 6.21
C ILE A 223 7.07 -0.06 4.94
N ALA A 224 6.10 0.78 4.60
CA ALA A 224 6.07 1.54 3.36
C ALA A 224 6.49 3.02 3.54
N PRO A 225 6.76 3.75 2.44
CA PRO A 225 6.81 5.21 2.47
C PRO A 225 5.54 5.86 3.06
N PRO A 226 5.60 7.14 3.52
CA PRO A 226 4.42 7.86 3.97
C PRO A 226 3.31 7.94 2.91
N SER A 227 2.06 8.04 3.35
CA SER A 227 0.94 8.44 2.49
C SER A 227 0.66 9.90 2.74
N TYR A 228 0.97 10.74 1.75
CA TYR A 228 0.78 12.18 1.86
C TYR A 228 -0.63 12.63 1.52
N ALA A 229 -1.51 11.73 1.06
CA ALA A 229 -2.93 12.03 0.86
C ALA A 229 -3.79 10.85 1.35
N PRO A 230 -3.77 10.51 2.65
CA PRO A 230 -4.37 9.28 3.18
C PRO A 230 -5.88 9.17 2.96
N GLY A 231 -6.57 10.29 2.65
CA GLY A 231 -7.99 10.31 2.31
C GLY A 231 -8.32 10.22 0.81
N ILE A 232 -7.33 10.03 -0.05
CA ILE A 232 -7.49 9.87 -1.50
C ILE A 232 -6.98 8.49 -1.88
N GLU A 233 -7.87 7.67 -2.44
CA GLU A 233 -7.57 6.30 -2.85
C GLU A 233 -7.19 6.23 -4.34
N ASN A 234 -6.35 5.26 -4.70
CA ASN A 234 -6.06 4.92 -6.09
C ASN A 234 -7.28 4.28 -6.76
N VAL A 235 -7.44 4.44 -8.07
CA VAL A 235 -8.53 3.78 -8.84
C VAL A 235 -8.44 2.25 -8.71
N THR A 236 -7.21 1.72 -8.82
CA THR A 236 -6.87 0.33 -8.54
C THR A 236 -5.97 0.30 -7.31
N THR A 237 -6.46 -0.32 -6.24
CA THR A 237 -5.76 -0.48 -4.96
C THR A 237 -5.14 -1.88 -4.85
N TRP A 238 -4.27 -2.12 -3.86
CA TRP A 238 -3.80 -3.47 -3.58
C TRP A 238 -4.98 -4.39 -3.21
N TYR A 239 -5.99 -3.89 -2.48
CA TYR A 239 -7.20 -4.68 -2.21
C TYR A 239 -7.87 -5.18 -3.50
N ASP A 240 -7.97 -4.33 -4.52
CA ASP A 240 -8.57 -4.70 -5.81
C ASP A 240 -7.73 -5.78 -6.54
N GLN A 241 -6.39 -5.73 -6.43
CA GLN A 241 -5.51 -6.77 -6.98
C GLN A 241 -5.65 -8.10 -6.24
N ALA A 242 -5.68 -8.07 -4.91
CA ALA A 242 -5.85 -9.28 -4.11
C ALA A 242 -7.24 -9.91 -4.32
N LEU A 243 -8.29 -9.10 -4.51
CA LEU A 243 -9.62 -9.57 -4.90
C LEU A 243 -9.60 -10.18 -6.31
N ASN A 244 -8.91 -9.55 -7.26
CA ASN A 244 -8.73 -10.07 -8.61
C ASN A 244 -8.01 -11.43 -8.62
N VAL A 245 -6.93 -11.59 -7.87
CA VAL A 245 -6.22 -12.87 -7.70
C VAL A 245 -7.14 -13.91 -7.06
N ASN A 246 -7.88 -13.53 -6.01
CA ASN A 246 -8.83 -14.42 -5.34
C ASN A 246 -9.90 -14.93 -6.31
N ALA A 247 -10.57 -14.03 -7.02
CA ALA A 247 -11.58 -14.39 -8.01
C ALA A 247 -11.00 -15.15 -9.21
N GLY A 248 -9.73 -14.93 -9.58
CA GLY A 248 -9.08 -15.67 -10.67
C GLY A 248 -8.56 -17.06 -10.29
N THR A 249 -8.21 -17.27 -9.02
CA THR A 249 -7.40 -18.43 -8.60
C THR A 249 -8.07 -19.28 -7.53
N PHE A 250 -8.53 -18.66 -6.44
CA PHE A 250 -8.93 -19.39 -5.24
C PHE A 250 -10.45 -19.56 -5.12
N SER A 251 -11.20 -18.54 -5.54
CA SER A 251 -12.66 -18.47 -5.37
C SER A 251 -13.35 -17.91 -6.63
N PRO A 252 -13.39 -18.65 -7.76
CA PRO A 252 -13.97 -18.15 -9.01
C PRO A 252 -15.42 -17.69 -8.93
N HIS A 253 -16.19 -18.24 -8.00
CA HIS A 253 -17.58 -17.85 -7.74
C HIS A 253 -17.72 -16.40 -7.22
N LEU A 254 -16.63 -15.75 -6.78
CA LEU A 254 -16.64 -14.34 -6.39
C LEU A 254 -16.80 -13.40 -7.59
N MET A 255 -16.57 -13.86 -8.83
CA MET A 255 -16.94 -13.11 -10.03
C MET A 255 -18.46 -12.95 -10.10
N LYS A 256 -18.96 -11.81 -9.62
CA LYS A 256 -20.40 -11.55 -9.49
C LYS A 256 -21.09 -11.57 -10.85
N ASN A 257 -22.23 -12.27 -10.93
CA ASN A 257 -23.09 -12.24 -12.13
C ASN A 257 -23.81 -10.91 -12.29
N VAL A 258 -24.17 -10.26 -11.18
CA VAL A 258 -24.88 -8.98 -11.15
C VAL A 258 -24.19 -8.07 -10.13
N PRO A 259 -23.31 -7.14 -10.54
CA PRO A 259 -22.68 -6.19 -9.62
C PRO A 259 -23.68 -5.29 -8.90
N SER A 260 -23.30 -4.81 -7.72
CA SER A 260 -23.95 -3.70 -7.01
C SER A 260 -23.43 -2.38 -7.56
N PHE A 261 -24.31 -1.42 -7.87
CA PHE A 261 -23.83 -0.09 -8.22
C PHE A 261 -23.09 0.54 -7.05
N THR A 262 -23.67 0.45 -5.85
CA THR A 262 -23.14 1.08 -4.64
C THR A 262 -21.78 0.51 -4.21
N HIS A 263 -21.60 -0.81 -4.31
CA HIS A 263 -20.40 -1.48 -3.77
C HIS A 263 -19.34 -1.86 -4.81
N ASP A 264 -19.72 -2.06 -6.07
CA ASP A 264 -18.78 -2.52 -7.11
C ASP A 264 -18.44 -1.44 -8.16
N ILE A 265 -19.34 -0.48 -8.41
CA ILE A 265 -19.18 0.53 -9.48
C ILE A 265 -18.84 1.90 -8.92
N TYR A 266 -19.63 2.39 -7.95
CA TYR A 266 -19.47 3.70 -7.35
C TYR A 266 -18.06 3.96 -6.80
N PRO A 267 -17.38 3.02 -6.10
CA PRO A 267 -16.02 3.26 -5.61
C PRO A 267 -15.02 3.62 -6.73
N ILE A 268 -15.09 2.95 -7.89
CA ILE A 268 -14.23 3.23 -9.05
C ILE A 268 -14.47 4.66 -9.57
N LEU A 269 -15.74 5.06 -9.68
CA LEU A 269 -16.13 6.40 -10.12
C LEU A 269 -15.69 7.48 -9.11
N LYS A 270 -15.89 7.22 -7.80
CA LYS A 270 -15.49 8.12 -6.71
C LYS A 270 -13.98 8.33 -6.68
N ARG A 271 -13.19 7.25 -6.71
CA ARG A 271 -11.72 7.30 -6.72
C ARG A 271 -11.18 8.14 -7.88
N THR A 272 -11.79 7.99 -9.06
CA THR A 272 -11.44 8.80 -10.23
C THR A 272 -11.64 10.30 -9.99
N VAL A 273 -12.71 10.69 -9.30
CA VAL A 273 -12.96 12.08 -8.94
C VAL A 273 -12.02 12.55 -7.82
N LEU A 274 -11.75 11.72 -6.81
CA LEU A 274 -10.85 12.10 -5.71
C LEU A 274 -9.42 12.36 -6.16
N ILE A 275 -8.90 11.59 -7.11
CA ILE A 275 -7.57 11.81 -7.68
C ILE A 275 -7.43 13.21 -8.32
N SER A 276 -8.53 13.82 -8.79
CA SER A 276 -8.49 15.16 -9.38
C SER A 276 -8.00 16.26 -8.43
N TRP A 277 -7.99 16.02 -7.11
CA TRP A 277 -7.47 16.96 -6.12
C TRP A 277 -5.94 17.03 -6.07
N VAL A 278 -5.26 15.99 -6.56
CA VAL A 278 -3.81 15.76 -6.39
C VAL A 278 -3.06 15.58 -7.71
N VAL A 279 -3.73 15.75 -8.84
CA VAL A 279 -3.12 15.82 -10.19
C VAL A 279 -2.89 17.27 -10.61
N GLU A 280 -2.04 17.43 -11.62
CA GLU A 280 -1.81 18.72 -12.27
C GLU A 280 -3.09 19.39 -12.71
N GLN A 281 -3.10 20.74 -12.66
CA GLN A 281 -4.27 21.54 -13.01
C GLN A 281 -4.87 21.19 -14.39
N SER A 282 -4.03 20.92 -15.39
CA SER A 282 -4.44 20.52 -16.75
C SER A 282 -5.20 19.19 -16.80
N ASN A 283 -4.98 18.30 -15.83
CA ASN A 283 -5.54 16.95 -15.78
C ASN A 283 -6.75 16.83 -14.84
N ARG A 284 -7.21 17.91 -14.20
CA ARG A 284 -8.34 17.91 -13.24
C ARG A 284 -9.73 17.76 -13.87
N HIS A 285 -9.85 17.18 -15.06
CA HIS A 285 -11.11 17.04 -15.80
C HIS A 285 -12.24 16.43 -14.97
N HIS A 286 -11.96 15.39 -14.18
CA HIS A 286 -12.95 14.75 -13.29
C HIS A 286 -13.30 15.56 -12.04
N GLY A 287 -12.62 16.67 -11.77
CA GLY A 287 -13.01 17.65 -10.74
C GLY A 287 -14.00 18.70 -11.25
N VAL A 288 -14.21 18.79 -12.57
CA VAL A 288 -15.05 19.80 -13.23
C VAL A 288 -16.12 19.16 -14.13
N SER A 289 -16.11 19.40 -15.44
CA SER A 289 -17.08 18.85 -16.41
C SER A 289 -17.12 17.33 -16.44
N GLY A 290 -16.00 16.67 -16.11
CA GLY A 290 -15.86 15.21 -16.05
C GLY A 290 -16.34 14.58 -14.73
N ASN A 291 -16.86 15.35 -13.76
CA ASN A 291 -17.15 14.86 -12.42
C ASN A 291 -18.27 13.80 -12.39
N PHE A 292 -17.92 12.55 -12.03
CA PHE A 292 -18.87 11.45 -11.90
C PHE A 292 -19.78 11.58 -10.68
N LEU A 293 -19.35 12.30 -9.65
CA LEU A 293 -20.10 12.56 -8.43
C LEU A 293 -21.07 13.75 -8.57
N ASN A 294 -21.12 14.42 -9.73
CA ASN A 294 -22.17 15.39 -9.99
C ASN A 294 -23.55 14.71 -9.87
N PRO A 295 -24.50 15.22 -9.05
CA PRO A 295 -25.75 14.51 -8.76
C PRO A 295 -26.57 14.12 -9.99
N GLY A 296 -26.62 14.99 -11.01
CA GLY A 296 -27.35 14.72 -12.25
C GLY A 296 -26.67 13.64 -13.11
N ARG A 297 -25.33 13.62 -13.13
CA ARG A 297 -24.58 12.58 -13.84
C ARG A 297 -24.65 11.24 -13.09
N LEU A 298 -24.42 11.25 -11.78
CA LEU A 298 -24.44 10.06 -10.95
C LEU A 298 -25.80 9.34 -11.02
N ARG A 299 -26.91 10.10 -10.99
CA ARG A 299 -28.25 9.54 -11.17
C ARG A 299 -28.41 8.76 -12.47
N ARG A 300 -27.86 9.27 -13.59
CA ARG A 300 -27.88 8.56 -14.88
C ARG A 300 -26.96 7.34 -14.88
N LEU A 301 -25.84 7.39 -14.16
CA LEU A 301 -24.92 6.25 -14.06
C LEU A 301 -25.51 5.12 -13.19
N ALA A 302 -26.29 5.46 -12.17
CA ALA A 302 -26.96 4.51 -11.28
C ALA A 302 -28.27 3.93 -11.86
N ASP A 303 -28.88 4.59 -12.83
CA ASP A 303 -30.10 4.10 -13.49
C ASP A 303 -29.77 2.98 -14.48
N LYS A 304 -30.38 1.80 -14.31
CA LYS A 304 -30.19 0.63 -15.18
C LYS A 304 -31.06 0.63 -16.44
N SER A 305 -32.01 1.56 -16.57
CA SER A 305 -32.93 1.63 -17.71
C SER A 305 -32.21 1.77 -19.05
N ALA A 306 -32.93 1.45 -20.14
CA ALA A 306 -32.45 1.63 -21.51
C ALA A 306 -32.14 3.10 -21.83
N GLY A 307 -32.88 4.05 -21.25
CA GLY A 307 -32.66 5.49 -21.44
C GLY A 307 -31.31 5.97 -20.93
N SER A 308 -30.77 5.32 -19.90
CA SER A 308 -29.47 5.65 -19.31
C SER A 308 -28.30 4.83 -19.89
N LYS A 309 -28.57 3.84 -20.76
CA LYS A 309 -27.57 2.93 -21.33
C LYS A 309 -26.41 3.68 -22.00
N ALA A 310 -26.71 4.69 -22.82
CA ALA A 310 -25.67 5.47 -23.52
C ALA A 310 -24.71 6.19 -22.54
N SER A 311 -25.19 6.64 -21.38
CA SER A 311 -24.34 7.26 -20.36
C SER A 311 -23.36 6.25 -19.76
N ARG A 312 -23.83 5.02 -19.48
CA ARG A 312 -22.99 3.96 -18.92
C ARG A 312 -21.99 3.42 -19.95
N GLN A 313 -22.46 3.14 -21.17
CA GLN A 313 -21.61 2.69 -22.28
C GLN A 313 -20.54 3.73 -22.63
N GLY A 314 -20.86 5.02 -22.57
CA GLY A 314 -19.90 6.09 -22.83
C GLY A 314 -18.73 6.12 -21.84
N VAL A 315 -18.95 5.73 -20.58
CA VAL A 315 -17.86 5.56 -19.60
C VAL A 315 -17.09 4.28 -19.89
N PHE A 316 -17.77 3.16 -20.11
CA PHE A 316 -17.12 1.88 -20.37
C PHE A 316 -16.22 1.89 -21.61
N ASN A 317 -16.67 2.53 -22.70
CA ASN A 317 -15.92 2.65 -23.95
C ASN A 317 -14.62 3.47 -23.83
N LYS A 318 -14.41 4.14 -22.69
CA LYS A 318 -13.17 4.85 -22.36
C LYS A 318 -12.20 4.02 -21.54
N LEU A 319 -12.64 2.90 -20.96
CA LEU A 319 -11.79 2.06 -20.14
C LEU A 319 -10.81 1.28 -21.02
N MET A 320 -9.53 1.32 -20.65
CA MET A 320 -8.52 0.45 -21.23
C MET A 320 -8.87 -1.01 -20.90
N LYS A 321 -8.79 -1.88 -21.92
CA LYS A 321 -8.96 -3.32 -21.71
C LYS A 321 -7.75 -3.86 -20.92
N PRO A 322 -7.95 -4.62 -19.83
CA PRO A 322 -6.85 -5.20 -19.07
C PRO A 322 -5.97 -6.14 -19.91
N ASN A 323 -4.71 -6.31 -19.50
CA ASN A 323 -3.69 -7.14 -20.16
C ASN A 323 -3.42 -6.72 -21.63
N THR A 324 -3.54 -5.41 -21.92
CA THR A 324 -3.18 -4.86 -23.23
C THR A 324 -1.68 -4.53 -23.22
N SER A 325 -0.88 -5.41 -23.80
CA SER A 325 0.59 -5.29 -23.82
C SER A 325 1.06 -4.07 -24.61
N VAL A 326 2.20 -3.52 -24.18
CA VAL A 326 2.95 -2.47 -24.86
C VAL A 326 4.41 -2.86 -24.99
N ARG A 327 5.13 -2.24 -25.93
CA ARG A 327 6.59 -2.39 -25.98
C ARG A 327 7.17 -1.93 -24.63
N PRO A 328 8.07 -2.71 -24.01
CA PRO A 328 8.77 -2.29 -22.81
C PRO A 328 9.66 -1.10 -23.19
N ASN A 329 9.18 0.10 -22.85
CA ASN A 329 9.90 1.34 -23.02
C ASN A 329 10.17 1.93 -21.63
N THR A 330 11.26 2.69 -21.50
CA THR A 330 11.60 3.42 -20.26
C THR A 330 11.75 4.91 -20.59
N PRO A 331 10.83 5.79 -20.14
CA PRO A 331 9.60 5.47 -19.41
C PRO A 331 8.55 4.75 -20.31
N PRO A 332 7.64 3.97 -19.70
CA PRO A 332 6.57 3.29 -20.44
C PRO A 332 5.70 4.27 -21.21
N LEU A 333 5.23 3.86 -22.39
CA LEU A 333 4.37 4.71 -23.22
C LEU A 333 3.07 5.06 -22.49
N ARG A 334 2.63 6.31 -22.66
CA ARG A 334 1.24 6.70 -22.41
C ARG A 334 0.42 6.36 -23.64
N PHE A 335 -0.83 5.92 -23.47
CA PHE A 335 -1.74 5.83 -24.61
C PHE A 335 -2.13 7.23 -25.08
N ASP A 336 -2.04 7.49 -26.39
CA ASP A 336 -2.37 8.77 -27.01
C ASP A 336 -3.88 8.99 -27.21
N GLN A 337 -4.67 7.92 -27.09
CA GLN A 337 -6.13 7.99 -27.15
C GLN A 337 -6.68 8.15 -25.74
N ASN A 338 -7.57 9.13 -25.54
CA ASN A 338 -8.25 9.53 -24.29
C ASN A 338 -8.91 8.38 -23.48
N ASN A 339 -8.14 7.41 -23.00
CA ASN A 339 -8.55 6.22 -22.27
C ASN A 339 -8.29 6.38 -20.77
N MET A 340 -8.99 5.56 -19.99
CA MET A 340 -8.96 5.57 -18.54
C MET A 340 -8.44 4.22 -17.98
N PRO A 341 -7.69 4.25 -16.86
CA PRO A 341 -7.21 5.44 -16.16
C PRO A 341 -6.14 6.18 -16.97
N TYR A 342 -6.17 7.52 -16.93
CA TYR A 342 -5.23 8.36 -17.67
C TYR A 342 -3.92 8.52 -16.90
N VAL A 343 -3.22 7.40 -16.73
CA VAL A 343 -1.94 7.26 -16.03
C VAL A 343 -0.90 6.57 -16.92
N TYR A 344 0.37 6.59 -16.53
CA TYR A 344 1.43 5.86 -17.24
C TYR A 344 1.21 4.34 -17.20
N SER A 345 1.80 3.65 -18.15
CA SER A 345 1.81 2.18 -18.24
C SER A 345 2.76 1.55 -17.22
N GLY A 346 2.55 0.28 -16.88
CA GLY A 346 3.38 -0.47 -15.93
C GLY A 346 4.06 -1.68 -16.58
N LEU A 347 4.79 -2.44 -15.76
CA LEU A 347 5.20 -3.79 -16.12
C LEU A 347 4.00 -4.73 -16.07
N ASP A 348 3.96 -5.68 -17.00
CA ASP A 348 3.04 -6.81 -16.98
C ASP A 348 3.36 -7.70 -15.76
N PRO A 349 2.42 -7.91 -14.81
CA PRO A 349 2.65 -8.77 -13.66
C PRO A 349 2.97 -10.21 -13.99
N ASP A 350 2.42 -10.78 -15.06
CA ASP A 350 2.66 -12.17 -15.46
C ASP A 350 3.96 -12.31 -16.28
N ASN A 351 4.38 -11.24 -16.95
CA ASN A 351 5.64 -11.18 -17.68
C ASN A 351 6.36 -9.82 -17.52
N PRO A 352 7.12 -9.59 -16.44
CA PRO A 352 7.74 -8.29 -16.14
C PRO A 352 8.90 -7.90 -17.08
N SER A 353 9.16 -8.70 -18.13
CA SER A 353 9.98 -8.29 -19.27
C SER A 353 9.23 -7.44 -20.30
N GLN A 354 7.90 -7.34 -20.17
CA GLN A 354 7.00 -6.57 -21.03
C GLN A 354 6.27 -5.49 -20.22
N GLY A 355 5.76 -4.49 -20.92
CA GLY A 355 4.86 -3.50 -20.32
C GLY A 355 3.40 -3.79 -20.66
N GLU A 356 2.49 -3.24 -19.86
CA GLU A 356 1.06 -3.19 -20.14
C GLU A 356 0.49 -1.79 -19.91
N PHE A 357 -0.49 -1.39 -20.72
CA PHE A 357 -1.23 -0.16 -20.44
C PHE A 357 -1.94 -0.24 -19.08
N ALA A 358 -1.93 0.86 -18.33
CA ALA A 358 -2.70 0.94 -17.11
C ALA A 358 -4.19 0.70 -17.40
N ALA A 359 -4.77 -0.19 -16.61
CA ALA A 359 -6.15 -0.60 -16.70
C ALA A 359 -6.71 -0.87 -15.30
N LEU A 360 -8.03 -1.04 -15.22
CA LEU A 360 -8.65 -1.71 -14.08
C LEU A 360 -8.21 -3.18 -14.04
N THR A 361 -8.39 -3.85 -12.91
CA THR A 361 -8.18 -5.31 -12.86
C THR A 361 -9.20 -6.04 -13.74
N ASN A 362 -8.94 -7.31 -14.10
CA ASN A 362 -9.91 -8.15 -14.82
C ASN A 362 -11.25 -8.21 -14.08
N TYR A 363 -11.22 -8.35 -12.75
CA TYR A 363 -12.43 -8.30 -11.91
C TYR A 363 -13.19 -6.98 -12.05
N GLN A 364 -12.53 -5.85 -11.83
CA GLN A 364 -13.15 -4.52 -11.89
C GLN A 364 -13.70 -4.23 -13.30
N TYR A 365 -12.95 -4.57 -14.35
CA TYR A 365 -13.37 -4.38 -15.73
C TYR A 365 -14.63 -5.19 -16.06
N ALA A 366 -14.70 -6.46 -15.61
CA ALA A 366 -15.88 -7.30 -15.80
C ALA A 366 -17.12 -6.73 -15.07
N MET A 367 -16.95 -6.15 -13.88
CA MET A 367 -18.06 -5.46 -13.18
C MET A 367 -18.53 -4.23 -13.98
N MET A 368 -17.59 -3.44 -14.49
CA MET A 368 -17.89 -2.26 -15.32
C MET A 368 -18.58 -2.65 -16.65
N GLU A 369 -18.21 -3.77 -17.26
CA GLU A 369 -18.85 -4.27 -18.48
C GLU A 369 -20.33 -4.61 -18.24
N LYS A 370 -20.63 -5.41 -17.22
CA LYS A 370 -22.00 -5.78 -16.83
C LYS A 370 -22.85 -4.56 -16.47
N TRP A 371 -22.29 -3.64 -15.69
CA TRP A 371 -22.94 -2.36 -15.38
C TRP A 371 -23.27 -1.57 -16.65
N SER A 372 -22.33 -1.49 -17.61
CA SER A 372 -22.54 -0.76 -18.86
C SER A 372 -23.72 -1.32 -19.67
N GLN A 373 -23.93 -2.64 -19.59
CA GLN A 373 -25.00 -3.36 -20.27
C GLN A 373 -26.36 -3.24 -19.55
N GLY A 374 -26.38 -2.77 -18.30
CA GLY A 374 -27.59 -2.68 -17.46
C GLY A 374 -27.82 -3.91 -16.58
N GLU A 375 -26.84 -4.80 -16.48
CA GLU A 375 -26.89 -6.05 -15.71
C GLU A 375 -26.34 -5.82 -14.29
N PHE A 376 -26.98 -4.95 -13.53
CA PHE A 376 -26.54 -4.61 -12.18
C PHE A 376 -27.72 -4.33 -11.23
N HIS A 377 -27.47 -4.43 -9.93
CA HIS A 377 -28.38 -3.94 -8.91
C HIS A 377 -28.31 -2.42 -8.86
N ALA A 378 -29.39 -1.73 -9.26
CA ALA A 378 -29.53 -0.28 -9.15
C ALA A 378 -29.88 0.11 -7.71
N ASP A 379 -28.96 -0.18 -6.80
CA ASP A 379 -29.09 -0.08 -5.35
C ASP A 379 -28.49 1.22 -4.78
N TRP A 380 -28.26 2.22 -5.63
CA TRP A 380 -27.79 3.54 -5.22
C TRP A 380 -28.86 4.30 -4.45
N VAL A 381 -28.56 4.63 -3.20
CA VAL A 381 -29.37 5.54 -2.38
C VAL A 381 -28.53 6.75 -2.04
N GLU A 382 -27.42 6.52 -1.36
CA GLU A 382 -26.41 7.49 -0.98
C GLU A 382 -25.05 6.79 -0.82
N GLU A 383 -24.01 7.59 -0.61
CA GLU A 383 -22.69 7.05 -0.30
C GLU A 383 -22.71 6.33 1.06
N PRO A 384 -22.28 5.05 1.14
CA PRO A 384 -22.25 4.35 2.42
C PRO A 384 -21.31 5.02 3.42
N THR A 385 -21.84 5.33 4.61
CA THR A 385 -21.03 5.83 5.72
C THR A 385 -20.08 4.74 6.21
N PRO A 386 -18.76 5.01 6.32
CA PRO A 386 -17.82 4.09 6.93
C PRO A 386 -18.23 3.73 8.36
N VAL A 387 -18.23 2.43 8.68
CA VAL A 387 -18.61 1.92 10.00
C VAL A 387 -17.34 1.63 10.81
N PRO A 388 -17.19 2.15 12.04
CA PRO A 388 -16.08 1.79 12.92
C PRO A 388 -15.98 0.28 13.14
N LEU A 389 -14.76 -0.23 13.32
CA LEU A 389 -14.53 -1.68 13.46
C LEU A 389 -15.32 -2.30 14.61
N ASP A 390 -15.37 -1.63 15.76
CA ASP A 390 -16.06 -2.12 16.96
C ASP A 390 -17.59 -2.16 16.78
N ASP A 391 -18.14 -1.45 15.79
CA ASP A 391 -19.56 -1.45 15.44
C ASP A 391 -19.90 -2.46 14.33
N LEU A 392 -18.89 -3.07 13.68
CA LEU A 392 -19.11 -4.11 12.68
C LEU A 392 -19.48 -5.45 13.33
N PRO A 393 -20.36 -6.25 12.68
CA PRO A 393 -20.57 -7.64 13.05
C PRO A 393 -19.25 -8.41 13.15
N LEU A 394 -19.12 -9.27 14.16
CA LEU A 394 -17.87 -9.95 14.50
C LEU A 394 -17.29 -10.76 13.33
N ASP A 395 -18.15 -11.38 12.52
CA ASP A 395 -17.80 -12.16 11.33
C ASP A 395 -17.23 -11.30 10.20
N GLN A 396 -17.51 -9.99 10.18
CA GLN A 396 -17.03 -9.04 9.17
C GLN A 396 -15.70 -8.37 9.58
N GLN A 397 -15.43 -8.25 10.87
CA GLN A 397 -14.26 -7.55 11.40
C GLN A 397 -12.91 -8.04 10.82
N PRO A 398 -12.63 -9.35 10.67
CA PRO A 398 -11.34 -9.82 10.15
C PRO A 398 -11.05 -9.36 8.72
N HIS A 399 -12.04 -9.46 7.84
CA HIS A 399 -11.91 -9.02 6.46
C HIS A 399 -11.87 -7.49 6.36
N ALA A 400 -12.68 -6.78 7.17
CA ALA A 400 -12.67 -5.32 7.25
C ALA A 400 -11.29 -4.77 7.58
N LEU A 401 -10.59 -5.36 8.58
CA LEU A 401 -9.21 -5.00 8.92
C LEU A 401 -8.25 -5.13 7.73
N THR A 402 -8.35 -6.25 7.01
CA THR A 402 -7.47 -6.53 5.86
C THR A 402 -7.75 -5.57 4.71
N ARG A 403 -9.03 -5.37 4.39
CA ARG A 403 -9.46 -4.43 3.35
C ARG A 403 -9.01 -3.01 3.67
N ALA A 404 -9.23 -2.55 4.90
CA ALA A 404 -8.83 -1.22 5.36
C ALA A 404 -7.33 -0.97 5.17
N ALA A 405 -6.50 -1.96 5.50
CA ALA A 405 -5.05 -1.85 5.34
C ALA A 405 -4.62 -1.71 3.86
N LEU A 406 -5.32 -2.40 2.94
CA LEU A 406 -4.92 -2.53 1.54
C LEU A 406 -5.54 -1.49 0.59
N GLU A 407 -6.71 -0.90 0.93
CA GLU A 407 -7.37 0.12 0.09
C GLU A 407 -6.56 1.42 0.01
N GLY A 408 -5.75 1.71 1.02
CA GLY A 408 -4.84 2.86 1.04
C GLY A 408 -3.50 2.64 0.33
N CYS A 409 -3.33 1.55 -0.43
CA CYS A 409 -2.09 1.22 -1.16
C CYS A 409 -2.33 1.23 -2.66
N ILE A 410 -1.29 1.50 -3.45
CA ILE A 410 -1.39 1.41 -4.90
C ILE A 410 -1.62 -0.05 -5.35
N GLY A 411 -2.39 -0.23 -6.43
CA GLY A 411 -2.57 -1.54 -7.07
C GLY A 411 -2.21 -1.57 -8.55
N ALA A 412 -2.04 -0.41 -9.19
CA ALA A 412 -1.54 -0.24 -10.55
C ALA A 412 -1.28 1.25 -10.82
N PRO A 413 -0.47 1.62 -11.84
CA PRO A 413 0.46 0.75 -12.59
C PRO A 413 1.65 0.33 -11.72
N PHE A 414 2.49 -0.60 -12.19
CA PHE A 414 3.70 -1.06 -11.50
C PHE A 414 4.98 -0.65 -12.24
N PHE A 415 5.65 0.42 -11.81
CA PHE A 415 6.95 0.83 -12.38
C PHE A 415 7.87 1.65 -11.43
N PRO A 416 8.33 1.09 -10.29
CA PRO A 416 7.92 -0.18 -9.70
C PRO A 416 6.61 -0.06 -8.91
N GLY A 417 6.25 1.12 -8.42
CA GLY A 417 5.14 1.33 -7.50
C GLY A 417 5.54 2.20 -6.31
N ILE A 418 4.78 2.19 -5.21
CA ILE A 418 5.14 2.92 -3.98
C ILE A 418 5.39 1.97 -2.80
N GLU A 419 4.36 1.28 -2.32
CA GLU A 419 4.51 0.34 -1.19
C GLU A 419 5.25 -0.94 -1.62
N VAL A 420 4.80 -1.49 -2.74
CA VAL A 420 5.13 -2.81 -3.30
C VAL A 420 4.94 -2.75 -4.82
N THR A 421 5.34 -3.81 -5.52
CA THR A 421 5.24 -3.90 -6.99
C THR A 421 4.36 -5.06 -7.46
N TYR A 422 4.38 -5.33 -8.76
CA TYR A 422 3.55 -6.27 -9.51
C TYR A 422 3.40 -7.67 -8.91
N VAL A 423 4.31 -8.11 -8.03
CA VAL A 423 4.19 -9.38 -7.31
C VAL A 423 2.86 -9.52 -6.56
N VAL A 424 2.24 -8.40 -6.13
CA VAL A 424 0.94 -8.45 -5.44
C VAL A 424 -0.24 -8.80 -6.34
N ALA A 425 -0.07 -8.75 -7.66
CA ALA A 425 -1.05 -9.20 -8.64
C ALA A 425 -0.83 -10.68 -9.05
N GLN A 426 0.24 -11.33 -8.58
CA GLN A 426 0.55 -12.72 -8.90
C GLN A 426 -0.05 -13.68 -7.89
N ALA A 427 -0.73 -14.73 -8.37
CA ALA A 427 -1.26 -15.80 -7.53
C ALA A 427 -0.18 -16.48 -6.66
N ALA A 428 1.05 -16.62 -7.19
CA ALA A 428 2.18 -17.24 -6.50
C ALA A 428 2.59 -16.53 -5.21
N THR A 429 2.18 -15.27 -5.02
CA THR A 429 2.44 -14.48 -3.81
C THR A 429 1.55 -14.89 -2.64
N TYR A 430 0.43 -15.56 -2.91
CA TYR A 430 -0.60 -15.88 -1.92
C TYR A 430 -0.70 -17.40 -1.70
N GLU A 431 -0.82 -17.80 -0.44
CA GLU A 431 -1.14 -19.19 -0.06
C GLU A 431 -2.66 -19.44 -0.08
N SER A 432 -3.42 -18.41 0.28
CA SER A 432 -4.88 -18.41 0.29
C SER A 432 -5.37 -16.97 0.06
N PRO A 433 -6.69 -16.73 -0.09
CA PRO A 433 -7.22 -15.39 -0.26
C PRO A 433 -6.65 -14.41 0.77
N PHE A 434 -6.02 -13.33 0.28
CA PHE A 434 -5.42 -12.26 1.09
C PHE A 434 -4.34 -12.70 2.11
N ARG A 435 -3.76 -13.90 2.00
CA ARG A 435 -2.65 -14.35 2.86
C ARG A 435 -1.38 -14.58 2.05
N ILE A 436 -0.33 -13.84 2.38
CA ILE A 436 0.99 -13.99 1.77
C ILE A 436 1.55 -15.38 2.07
N LYS A 437 2.16 -15.99 1.07
CA LYS A 437 2.78 -17.30 1.18
C LYS A 437 3.98 -17.26 2.11
N GLN A 438 3.90 -18.01 3.20
CA GLN A 438 4.91 -17.98 4.28
C GLN A 438 6.24 -18.66 3.90
N THR A 439 6.30 -19.35 2.77
CA THR A 439 7.56 -19.86 2.21
C THR A 439 8.36 -18.79 1.46
N LEU A 440 7.78 -17.62 1.20
CA LEU A 440 8.51 -16.48 0.64
C LEU A 440 9.45 -15.91 1.70
N PRO A 441 10.65 -15.45 1.33
CA PRO A 441 11.57 -14.86 2.30
C PRO A 441 11.01 -13.51 2.81
N PRO A 442 11.23 -13.15 4.08
CA PRO A 442 11.00 -11.79 4.57
C PRO A 442 11.74 -10.77 3.69
N GLY A 443 11.12 -9.63 3.39
CA GLY A 443 11.66 -8.62 2.47
C GLY A 443 11.27 -8.84 1.00
N PHE A 444 10.60 -9.95 0.66
CA PHE A 444 10.24 -10.29 -0.72
C PHE A 444 9.33 -9.26 -1.38
N LEU A 445 8.38 -8.67 -0.65
CA LEU A 445 7.40 -7.75 -1.24
C LEU A 445 8.02 -6.40 -1.61
N THR A 446 9.07 -5.99 -0.91
CA THR A 446 9.72 -4.68 -1.08
C THR A 446 11.06 -4.74 -1.82
N GLU A 447 11.67 -5.92 -2.01
CA GLU A 447 13.02 -6.05 -2.59
C GLU A 447 13.16 -5.47 -4.00
N ARG A 448 12.08 -5.48 -4.78
CA ARG A 448 12.03 -4.99 -6.17
C ARG A 448 11.78 -3.50 -6.29
N MET A 449 11.45 -2.81 -5.20
CA MET A 449 11.21 -1.37 -5.23
C MET A 449 12.53 -0.62 -5.42
N ALA A 450 12.42 0.66 -5.75
CA ALA A 450 13.55 1.56 -5.88
C ALA A 450 14.41 1.64 -4.62
N LEU A 451 15.71 1.83 -4.82
CA LEU A 451 16.71 1.96 -3.77
C LEU A 451 17.51 3.25 -3.98
N PRO A 452 17.35 4.26 -3.10
CA PRO A 452 16.37 4.35 -2.02
C PRO A 452 14.98 4.78 -2.53
N TRP A 453 13.93 4.51 -1.76
CA TRP A 453 12.55 4.85 -2.15
C TRP A 453 12.32 6.34 -2.48
N GLN A 454 13.11 7.25 -1.90
CA GLN A 454 12.99 8.69 -2.16
C GLN A 454 13.36 9.08 -3.60
N ALA A 455 14.27 8.34 -4.24
CA ALA A 455 14.65 8.61 -5.62
C ALA A 455 13.45 8.38 -6.55
N ASP A 456 12.74 7.27 -6.37
CA ASP A 456 11.48 6.99 -7.06
C ASP A 456 10.41 7.99 -6.68
N PHE A 457 10.21 8.30 -5.39
CA PHE A 457 9.22 9.29 -4.97
C PHE A 457 9.42 10.69 -5.60
N SER A 458 10.68 11.06 -5.88
CA SER A 458 11.04 12.26 -6.64
C SER A 458 10.76 12.10 -8.14
N ALA A 459 11.13 10.96 -8.73
CA ALA A 459 10.91 10.64 -10.14
C ALA A 459 9.43 10.38 -10.50
N CYS A 460 8.61 10.01 -9.51
CA CYS A 460 7.16 9.85 -9.53
C CYS A 460 6.50 11.20 -9.84
N GLY A 461 6.59 11.64 -11.09
CA GLY A 461 6.03 12.89 -11.54
C GLY A 461 4.55 12.76 -11.89
N GLU A 462 4.16 13.46 -12.95
CA GLU A 462 2.82 13.43 -13.51
C GLU A 462 2.30 12.00 -13.73
N LEU A 463 0.99 11.79 -13.55
CA LEU A 463 0.27 10.61 -14.05
C LEU A 463 0.79 9.23 -13.60
N TRP A 464 1.56 9.12 -12.53
CA TRP A 464 1.95 7.82 -11.95
C TRP A 464 0.99 7.41 -10.82
N TRP A 465 1.24 7.91 -9.60
CA TRP A 465 0.46 7.56 -8.41
C TRP A 465 0.03 8.80 -7.60
N PRO A 466 -0.82 9.69 -8.16
CA PRO A 466 -1.15 10.98 -7.54
C PRO A 466 -1.78 10.86 -6.14
N ALA A 467 -2.52 9.78 -5.87
CA ALA A 467 -3.14 9.52 -4.57
C ALA A 467 -2.10 9.20 -3.48
N GLN A 468 -0.96 8.63 -3.85
CA GLN A 468 0.08 8.26 -2.90
C GLN A 468 1.21 9.31 -2.84
N ARG A 469 1.52 9.92 -3.99
CA ARG A 469 2.48 11.01 -4.18
C ARG A 469 1.77 12.13 -4.96
N PRO A 470 1.20 13.14 -4.27
CA PRO A 470 0.53 14.26 -4.95
C PRO A 470 1.44 15.00 -5.93
N VAL A 471 0.87 15.54 -7.00
CA VAL A 471 1.60 16.34 -8.01
C VAL A 471 1.37 17.82 -7.76
N ASP A 472 0.10 18.23 -7.77
CA ASP A 472 -0.34 19.58 -7.43
C ASP A 472 -1.32 19.53 -6.27
N VAL A 473 -1.21 20.50 -5.36
CA VAL A 473 -2.04 20.60 -4.15
C VAL A 473 -2.67 21.98 -4.02
N ILE A 474 -3.78 22.05 -3.29
CA ILE A 474 -4.47 23.32 -3.01
C ILE A 474 -3.94 23.88 -1.70
N THR A 475 -3.48 25.12 -1.74
CA THR A 475 -2.98 25.89 -0.59
C THR A 475 -3.84 27.14 -0.39
N THR A 476 -3.54 27.93 0.65
CA THR A 476 -4.13 29.28 0.83
C THR A 476 -3.81 30.22 -0.32
N ASP A 477 -2.68 30.02 -1.01
CA ASP A 477 -2.20 30.87 -2.10
C ASP A 477 -2.59 30.32 -3.49
N GLY A 478 -3.49 29.33 -3.52
CA GLY A 478 -3.94 28.67 -4.75
C GLY A 478 -3.29 27.30 -4.98
N ILE A 479 -3.34 26.84 -6.24
CA ILE A 479 -2.74 25.56 -6.64
C ILE A 479 -1.22 25.72 -6.70
N GLN A 480 -0.50 24.80 -6.08
CA GLN A 480 0.96 24.80 -6.00
C GLN A 480 1.50 23.39 -6.26
N SER A 481 2.71 23.30 -6.80
CA SER A 481 3.41 22.01 -6.89
C SER A 481 3.61 21.42 -5.48
N PHE A 482 3.29 20.14 -5.33
CA PHE A 482 3.48 19.40 -4.08
C PHE A 482 4.97 19.36 -3.66
N SER A 483 5.85 19.12 -4.64
CA SER A 483 7.30 19.04 -4.46
C SER A 483 7.99 20.39 -4.57
N ARG A 484 7.28 21.52 -4.44
CA ARG A 484 7.92 22.85 -4.49
C ARG A 484 9.04 22.99 -3.46
N GLY A 485 10.18 23.54 -3.88
CA GLY A 485 11.39 23.57 -3.05
C GLY A 485 12.15 22.24 -3.02
N ILE A 486 11.88 21.31 -3.95
CA ILE A 486 12.75 20.19 -4.32
C ILE A 486 13.20 20.45 -5.75
N ARG A 487 14.51 20.32 -6.04
CA ARG A 487 15.04 20.52 -7.40
C ARG A 487 14.60 19.38 -8.33
N GLY A 488 14.68 19.62 -9.64
CA GLY A 488 14.44 18.58 -10.66
C GLY A 488 15.70 17.77 -10.97
N GLY A 489 15.55 16.67 -11.71
CA GLY A 489 16.67 15.80 -12.12
C GLY A 489 17.37 15.12 -10.94
N ASP A 490 18.65 14.77 -11.11
CA ASP A 490 19.44 14.02 -10.13
C ASP A 490 19.61 14.78 -8.80
N GLU A 491 19.71 16.12 -8.86
CA GLU A 491 19.71 16.97 -7.67
C GLU A 491 18.42 16.82 -6.84
N GLY A 492 17.31 16.52 -7.51
CA GLY A 492 16.01 16.25 -6.90
C GLY A 492 16.00 14.97 -6.06
N TYR A 493 16.76 13.94 -6.44
CA TYR A 493 16.84 12.70 -5.66
C TYR A 493 17.49 12.96 -4.30
N HIS A 494 18.62 13.67 -4.29
CA HIS A 494 19.31 14.05 -3.06
C HIS A 494 18.44 14.98 -2.19
N ASP A 495 17.76 15.94 -2.80
CA ASP A 495 16.83 16.82 -2.09
C ASP A 495 15.67 16.04 -1.47
N MET A 496 15.10 15.06 -2.18
CA MET A 496 14.01 14.25 -1.64
C MET A 496 14.47 13.37 -0.48
N VAL A 497 15.67 12.77 -0.55
CA VAL A 497 16.27 12.05 0.60
C VAL A 497 16.38 12.98 1.82
N ARG A 498 16.72 14.24 1.61
CA ARG A 498 16.92 15.23 2.68
C ARG A 498 15.61 15.81 3.23
N TRP A 499 14.63 16.07 2.37
CA TRP A 499 13.51 16.96 2.65
C TRP A 499 12.12 16.32 2.51
N TRP A 500 12.02 15.00 2.27
CA TRP A 500 10.71 14.32 2.28
C TRP A 500 9.93 14.61 3.57
N THR A 501 10.62 14.75 4.70
CA THR A 501 10.02 15.08 5.99
C THR A 501 9.40 16.46 6.05
N GLU A 502 9.62 17.35 5.09
CA GLU A 502 9.10 18.72 5.13
C GLU A 502 7.84 18.92 4.28
N LEU A 503 7.52 17.96 3.40
CA LEU A 503 6.33 18.01 2.54
C LEU A 503 5.03 18.00 3.37
N GLY A 504 3.99 18.68 2.88
CA GLY A 504 2.69 18.74 3.54
C GLY A 504 1.84 17.51 3.31
N PHE A 505 0.77 17.34 4.09
CA PHE A 505 -0.24 16.31 3.89
C PHE A 505 -1.49 16.90 3.24
N VAL A 506 -2.09 16.20 2.30
CA VAL A 506 -3.36 16.54 1.68
C VAL A 506 -4.49 15.96 2.52
N ILE A 507 -5.28 16.85 3.14
CA ILE A 507 -6.33 16.49 4.09
C ILE A 507 -7.68 17.05 3.65
N LYS A 508 -8.76 16.35 4.01
CA LYS A 508 -10.12 16.81 3.75
C LYS A 508 -10.49 17.93 4.74
N LYS A 509 -10.84 19.11 4.24
CA LYS A 509 -11.44 20.22 5.00
C LYS A 509 -12.77 20.61 4.36
N GLY A 510 -13.88 20.22 5.01
CA GLY A 510 -15.21 20.31 4.41
C GLY A 510 -15.30 19.48 3.12
N GLU A 511 -15.72 20.09 2.03
CA GLU A 511 -15.87 19.46 0.71
C GLU A 511 -14.58 19.48 -0.14
N LYS A 512 -13.47 20.00 0.39
CA LYS A 512 -12.21 20.17 -0.34
C LYS A 512 -11.09 19.33 0.24
N PHE A 513 -10.10 19.00 -0.59
CA PHE A 513 -8.80 18.51 -0.15
C PHE A 513 -7.77 19.63 -0.29
N VAL A 514 -7.01 19.89 0.77
CA VAL A 514 -6.01 20.97 0.83
C VAL A 514 -4.73 20.44 1.47
N GLU A 515 -3.59 21.03 1.10
CA GLU A 515 -2.34 20.80 1.79
C GLU A 515 -2.38 21.44 3.19
N ASP A 516 -1.87 20.71 4.17
CA ASP A 516 -1.68 21.16 5.54
C ASP A 516 -0.36 20.59 6.08
N GLU A 517 0.06 21.06 7.26
CA GLU A 517 1.24 20.54 7.96
C GLU A 517 2.54 20.55 7.12
N ARG A 518 2.70 21.49 6.18
CA ARG A 518 3.96 21.66 5.44
C ARG A 518 4.97 22.43 6.28
N ASN A 519 6.21 21.96 6.32
CA ASN A 519 7.32 22.70 6.89
C ASN A 519 8.08 23.50 5.81
N PRO A 520 8.74 24.61 6.17
CA PRO A 520 9.55 25.37 5.23
C PRO A 520 10.84 24.61 4.88
N ILE A 521 11.09 24.39 3.60
CA ILE A 521 12.39 23.92 3.10
C ILE A 521 13.31 25.14 2.98
N ARG A 522 14.36 25.22 3.81
CA ARG A 522 15.35 26.31 3.80
C ARG A 522 16.68 25.85 3.22
N GLY A 523 17.34 26.69 2.43
CA GLY A 523 18.72 26.45 1.95
C GLY A 523 18.86 26.02 0.49
N LEU A 524 17.85 26.29 -0.34
CA LEU A 524 18.00 26.27 -1.80
C LEU A 524 18.08 27.72 -2.26
N SER A 525 19.30 28.21 -2.45
CA SER A 525 19.63 29.50 -3.09
C SER A 525 20.04 29.28 -4.52
#